data_AF-A0A920DWD4-F1
#
_entry.id   AF-A0A920DWD4-F1
#
_cell.length_a   1.000
_cell.length_b   1.000
_cell.length_c   1.000
_cell.angle_alpha   90.00
_cell.angle_beta   90.00
_cell.angle_gamma   90.00
#
_symmetry.space_group_name_H-M   'P 1'
#
loop_
_entity.id
_entity.type
_entity.pdbx_description
1 polymer ?
#
loop_
_entity_poly.entity_id
_entity_poly.type
_entity_poly.pdbx_seq_one_letter_code
_entity_poly.pdbx_strand_id
1 'polypeptide(L)'
;MKELFGITLNQRKLGGIPLRSFDKNFSLDLQAYKKISIDNLVNKLFSQYLYVWDFRYLFRNDLMNNFQKDKVFFKRLSNLDESRLNILREEALFGRDVGIFDFQDSELEELIEIMFLIVYNWLDLCIKKYPKENSNFHAKKGSGLIIKVLEPYMSMESKKIAKELHKELKI
;
A
#
# COMPACT_ATOMS: atom_id res chain seq x y z
N MET A 1 -9.13 16.97 20.10
CA MET A 1 -9.74 15.80 19.42
C MET A 1 -9.27 14.52 20.12
N LYS A 2 -9.73 14.34 21.37
CA LYS A 2 -9.55 13.12 22.17
C LYS A 2 -10.85 12.35 21.99
N GLU A 3 -10.83 11.28 21.22
CA GLU A 3 -11.81 10.17 21.18
C GLU A 3 -11.65 9.43 19.84
N LEU A 4 -10.71 8.49 19.78
CA LEU A 4 -10.68 7.44 18.73
C LEU A 4 -9.96 6.16 19.20
N PHE A 5 -9.63 6.04 20.49
CA PHE A 5 -9.09 4.83 21.10
C PHE A 5 -10.15 4.20 22.01
N GLY A 6 -11.03 3.41 21.41
CA GLY A 6 -12.12 2.76 22.15
C GLY A 6 -12.91 1.79 21.29
N ILE A 7 -12.24 0.80 20.67
CA ILE A 7 -12.95 -0.35 20.13
C ILE A 7 -12.26 -1.61 20.63
N THR A 8 -12.87 -2.19 21.65
CA THR A 8 -12.70 -3.59 22.06
C THR A 8 -13.02 -4.46 20.84
N LEU A 9 -11.97 -4.98 20.19
CA LEU A 9 -12.05 -5.79 18.96
C LEU A 9 -12.75 -7.12 19.25
N ASN A 10 -14.05 -7.16 19.01
CA ASN A 10 -14.85 -8.37 19.11
C ASN A 10 -14.62 -9.23 17.85
N GLN A 11 -13.85 -10.31 18.00
CA GLN A 11 -13.22 -11.10 16.93
C GLN A 11 -14.19 -11.74 15.91
N ARG A 12 -15.51 -11.76 16.15
CA ARG A 12 -16.50 -12.36 15.24
C ARG A 12 -17.01 -11.43 14.14
N LYS A 13 -16.77 -10.11 14.21
CA LYS A 13 -17.28 -9.13 13.22
C LYS A 13 -16.32 -8.83 12.04
N LEU A 14 -15.09 -9.31 12.08
CA LEU A 14 -14.05 -8.97 11.10
C LEU A 14 -14.14 -9.75 9.76
N GLY A 15 -14.97 -10.80 9.68
CA GLY A 15 -14.94 -11.74 8.55
C GLY A 15 -15.65 -11.34 7.25
N GLY A 16 -16.19 -10.11 7.11
CA GLY A 16 -16.94 -9.78 5.89
C GLY A 16 -17.18 -8.32 5.52
N ILE A 17 -17.14 -7.37 6.47
CA ILE A 17 -17.46 -5.96 6.22
C ILE A 17 -16.22 -5.12 5.87
N PRO A 18 -15.05 -5.28 6.53
CA PRO A 18 -13.84 -4.52 6.20
C PRO A 18 -13.29 -4.87 4.80
N LEU A 19 -13.27 -6.16 4.47
CA LEU A 19 -12.72 -6.68 3.22
C LEU A 19 -13.51 -6.24 1.99
N ARG A 20 -14.84 -6.39 2.01
CA ARG A 20 -15.71 -5.92 0.92
C ARG A 20 -15.64 -4.41 0.72
N SER A 21 -15.49 -3.66 1.81
CA SER A 21 -15.36 -2.19 1.74
C SER A 21 -14.00 -1.78 1.18
N PHE A 22 -12.94 -2.52 1.53
CA PHE A 22 -11.60 -2.34 0.97
C PHE A 22 -11.59 -2.61 -0.54
N ASP A 23 -12.07 -3.79 -0.97
CA ASP A 23 -12.07 -4.19 -2.39
C ASP A 23 -12.92 -3.23 -3.27
N LYS A 24 -14.08 -2.81 -2.75
CA LYS A 24 -14.98 -1.90 -3.47
C LYS A 24 -14.39 -0.49 -3.62
N ASN A 25 -13.72 0.03 -2.60
CA ASN A 25 -13.12 1.37 -2.68
C ASN A 25 -11.83 1.39 -3.49
N PHE A 26 -11.06 0.30 -3.46
CA PHE A 26 -9.79 0.21 -4.20
C PHE A 26 -10.04 0.12 -5.72
N SER A 27 -11.06 -0.62 -6.16
CA SER A 27 -11.40 -0.79 -7.58
C SER A 27 -12.13 0.41 -8.22
N LEU A 28 -12.81 1.25 -7.44
CA LEU A 28 -13.62 2.37 -7.95
C LEU A 28 -12.80 3.57 -8.44
N ASP A 29 -11.52 3.67 -8.09
CA ASP A 29 -10.71 4.86 -8.39
C ASP A 29 -10.02 4.84 -9.76
N LEU A 30 -9.87 3.66 -10.40
CA LEU A 30 -9.12 3.47 -11.66
C LEU A 30 -9.72 4.12 -12.92
N GLN A 31 -11.03 4.36 -12.96
CA GLN A 31 -11.68 4.93 -14.15
C GLN A 31 -11.67 6.47 -14.21
N ALA A 32 -11.32 7.15 -13.11
CA ALA A 32 -11.34 8.62 -13.03
C ALA A 32 -10.04 9.31 -13.51
N TYR A 33 -9.01 8.54 -13.86
CA TYR A 33 -7.64 9.04 -13.99
C TYR A 33 -7.29 9.74 -15.33
N LYS A 34 -8.16 9.72 -16.34
CA LYS A 34 -7.85 10.27 -17.69
C LYS A 34 -7.77 11.81 -17.79
N LYS A 35 -7.94 12.57 -16.70
CA LYS A 35 -7.89 14.05 -16.70
C LYS A 35 -7.11 14.68 -15.55
N ILE A 36 -6.31 13.89 -14.82
CA ILE A 36 -5.62 14.33 -13.60
C ILE A 36 -4.15 14.67 -13.95
N SER A 37 -3.61 15.76 -13.39
CA SER A 37 -2.19 16.11 -13.56
C SER A 37 -1.27 15.05 -12.93
N ILE A 38 -0.04 14.91 -13.44
CA ILE A 38 0.96 13.97 -12.91
C ILE A 38 1.16 14.19 -11.40
N ASP A 39 1.22 15.45 -10.94
CA ASP A 39 1.32 15.80 -9.52
C ASP A 39 0.18 15.20 -8.67
N ASN A 40 -1.06 15.37 -9.13
CA ASN A 40 -2.23 14.86 -8.42
C ASN A 40 -2.29 13.33 -8.46
N LEU A 41 -1.78 12.71 -9.52
CA LEU A 41 -1.73 11.28 -9.68
C LEU A 41 -0.67 10.63 -8.77
N VAL A 42 0.53 11.20 -8.73
CA VAL A 42 1.60 10.80 -7.80
C VAL A 42 1.12 10.95 -6.35
N ASN A 43 0.48 12.06 -5.99
CA ASN A 43 -0.11 12.25 -4.65
C ASN A 43 -1.19 11.21 -4.32
N LYS A 44 -2.01 10.83 -5.30
CA LYS A 44 -3.06 9.83 -5.10
C LYS A 44 -2.49 8.42 -4.90
N LEU A 45 -1.44 8.05 -5.63
CA LEU A 45 -0.71 6.79 -5.40
C LEU A 45 -0.13 6.72 -3.97
N PHE A 46 0.46 7.82 -3.48
CA PHE A 46 0.93 7.86 -2.09
C PHE A 46 -0.20 7.82 -1.06
N SER A 47 -1.36 8.41 -1.39
CA SER A 47 -2.56 8.32 -0.55
C SER A 47 -3.10 6.88 -0.47
N GLN A 48 -2.99 6.10 -1.56
CA GLN A 48 -3.34 4.68 -1.54
C GLN A 48 -2.43 3.87 -0.61
N TYR A 49 -1.13 4.17 -0.57
CA TYR A 49 -0.25 3.55 0.41
C TYR A 49 -0.68 3.87 1.85
N LEU A 50 -1.03 5.13 2.16
CA LEU A 50 -1.51 5.49 3.49
C LEU A 50 -2.84 4.77 3.84
N TYR A 51 -3.72 4.61 2.86
CA TYR A 51 -4.93 3.80 3.02
C TYR A 51 -4.59 2.34 3.35
N VAL A 52 -3.69 1.69 2.59
CA VAL A 52 -3.22 0.32 2.89
C VAL A 52 -2.56 0.25 4.27
N TRP A 53 -1.81 1.27 4.66
CA TRP A 53 -1.18 1.36 5.98
C TRP A 53 -2.20 1.36 7.11
N ASP A 54 -3.36 2.01 6.96
CA ASP A 54 -4.42 1.99 7.98
C ASP A 54 -5.03 0.59 8.18
N PHE A 55 -5.00 -0.26 7.16
CA PHE A 55 -5.49 -1.65 7.22
C PHE A 55 -4.38 -2.69 7.45
N ARG A 56 -3.14 -2.26 7.70
CA ARG A 56 -1.94 -3.11 7.77
C ARG A 56 -2.03 -4.35 8.67
N TYR A 57 -2.83 -4.30 9.73
CA TYR A 57 -3.01 -5.43 10.66
C TYR A 57 -3.72 -6.63 10.02
N LEU A 58 -4.44 -6.43 8.90
CA LEU A 58 -5.06 -7.51 8.13
C LEU A 58 -4.03 -8.33 7.35
N PHE A 59 -2.83 -7.79 7.13
CA PHE A 59 -1.80 -8.39 6.25
C PHE A 59 -0.65 -8.97 7.04
N ARG A 60 -0.85 -9.17 8.34
CA ARG A 60 0.14 -9.77 9.21
C ARG A 60 0.22 -11.29 8.97
N ASN A 61 1.44 -11.81 8.86
CA ASN A 61 1.70 -13.25 8.67
C ASN A 61 1.07 -14.12 9.77
N ASP A 62 0.99 -13.63 11.01
CA ASP A 62 0.29 -14.34 12.07
C ASP A 62 -1.22 -14.42 11.88
N LEU A 63 -1.84 -13.51 11.10
CA LEU A 63 -3.25 -13.64 10.75
C LEU A 63 -3.46 -14.91 9.91
N MET A 64 -2.68 -15.12 8.85
CA MET A 64 -2.74 -16.36 8.05
C MET A 64 -2.49 -17.61 8.90
N ASN A 65 -1.48 -17.58 9.76
CA ASN A 65 -1.13 -18.71 10.61
C ASN A 65 -2.23 -19.03 11.64
N ASN A 66 -2.89 -18.00 12.18
CA ASN A 66 -3.96 -18.16 13.17
C ASN A 66 -5.25 -18.74 12.55
N PHE A 67 -5.45 -18.60 11.24
CA PHE A 67 -6.64 -19.09 10.54
C PHE A 67 -6.38 -20.27 9.59
N GLN A 68 -5.19 -20.90 9.65
CA GLN A 68 -4.86 -22.06 8.80
C GLN A 68 -5.85 -23.23 8.94
N LYS A 69 -6.50 -23.37 10.11
CA LYS A 69 -7.52 -24.39 10.37
C LYS A 69 -8.89 -24.06 9.74
N ASP A 70 -9.17 -22.79 9.46
CA ASP A 70 -10.36 -22.36 8.73
C ASP A 70 -10.02 -22.24 7.23
N LYS A 71 -10.19 -23.35 6.50
CA LYS A 71 -9.85 -23.45 5.08
C LYS A 71 -10.59 -22.42 4.20
N VAL A 72 -11.80 -22.00 4.59
CA VAL A 72 -12.59 -21.04 3.82
C VAL A 72 -12.04 -19.63 4.02
N PHE A 73 -11.75 -19.26 5.27
CA PHE A 73 -11.14 -17.97 5.58
C PHE A 73 -9.71 -17.86 5.02
N PHE A 74 -8.90 -18.92 5.18
CA PHE A 74 -7.55 -18.98 4.64
C PHE A 74 -7.54 -18.81 3.11
N LYS A 75 -8.41 -19.52 2.38
CA LYS A 75 -8.54 -19.38 0.92
C LYS A 75 -8.99 -17.97 0.51
N ARG A 76 -9.88 -17.34 1.28
CA ARG A 76 -10.25 -15.94 1.03
C ARG A 76 -9.06 -15.00 1.23
N LEU A 77 -8.28 -15.22 2.29
CA LEU A 77 -7.11 -14.41 2.59
C LEU A 77 -6.04 -14.54 1.50
N SER A 78 -5.72 -15.77 1.06
CA SER A 78 -4.77 -15.99 -0.04
C SER A 78 -5.23 -15.36 -1.36
N ASN A 79 -6.53 -15.46 -1.68
CA ASN A 79 -7.07 -14.86 -2.90
C ASN A 79 -6.98 -13.33 -2.88
N LEU A 80 -7.01 -12.69 -1.71
CA LEU A 80 -6.82 -11.25 -1.60
C LEU A 80 -5.39 -10.85 -1.90
N ASP A 81 -4.40 -11.62 -1.45
CA ASP A 81 -2.99 -11.32 -1.72
C ASP A 81 -2.68 -11.40 -3.22
N GLU A 82 -3.19 -12.44 -3.90
CA GLU A 82 -3.08 -12.57 -5.35
C GLU A 82 -3.82 -11.44 -6.08
N SER A 83 -5.05 -11.10 -5.64
CA SER A 83 -5.81 -9.99 -6.22
C SER A 83 -5.07 -8.66 -6.05
N ARG A 84 -4.44 -8.42 -4.91
CA ARG A 84 -3.67 -7.20 -4.65
C ARG A 84 -2.41 -7.10 -5.49
N LEU A 85 -1.70 -8.21 -5.69
CA LEU A 85 -0.57 -8.26 -6.61
C LEU A 85 -1.00 -7.89 -8.03
N ASN A 86 -2.14 -8.41 -8.49
CA ASN A 86 -2.68 -8.07 -9.80
C ASN A 86 -3.10 -6.60 -9.90
N ILE A 87 -3.75 -6.05 -8.88
CA ILE A 87 -4.11 -4.63 -8.90
C ILE A 87 -2.86 -3.74 -8.87
N LEU A 88 -1.84 -4.10 -8.10
CA LEU A 88 -0.58 -3.35 -8.10
C LEU A 88 0.11 -3.38 -9.47
N ARG A 89 0.05 -4.52 -10.19
CA ARG A 89 0.50 -4.62 -11.59
C ARG A 89 -0.29 -3.68 -12.49
N GLU A 90 -1.62 -3.71 -12.41
CA GLU A 90 -2.50 -2.85 -13.20
C GLU A 90 -2.23 -1.37 -12.91
N GLU A 91 -2.00 -0.99 -11.65
CA GLU A 91 -1.65 0.37 -11.24
C GLU A 91 -0.28 0.81 -11.77
N ALA A 92 0.72 -0.08 -11.73
CA ALA A 92 2.05 0.20 -12.27
C ALA A 92 2.01 0.37 -13.80
N LEU A 93 1.30 -0.51 -14.51
CA LEU A 93 1.10 -0.42 -15.96
C LEU A 93 0.33 0.84 -16.33
N PHE A 94 -0.75 1.14 -15.62
CA PHE A 94 -1.49 2.39 -15.81
C PHE A 94 -0.62 3.61 -15.56
N GLY A 95 0.18 3.60 -14.48
CA GLY A 95 1.14 4.64 -14.16
C GLY A 95 2.18 4.85 -15.26
N ARG A 96 2.63 3.77 -15.91
CA ARG A 96 3.50 3.86 -17.09
C ARG A 96 2.77 4.48 -18.29
N ASP A 97 1.55 4.03 -18.59
CA ASP A 97 0.76 4.52 -19.74
C ASP A 97 0.48 6.03 -19.67
N VAL A 98 0.42 6.59 -18.46
CA VAL A 98 0.20 8.02 -18.22
C VAL A 98 1.47 8.81 -17.87
N GLY A 99 2.65 8.19 -18.01
CA GLY A 99 3.95 8.86 -17.90
C GLY A 99 4.46 9.09 -16.47
N ILE A 100 3.93 8.38 -15.46
CA ILE A 100 4.51 8.36 -14.11
C ILE A 100 5.79 7.52 -14.08
N PHE A 101 5.70 6.33 -14.68
CA PHE A 101 6.77 5.36 -14.73
C PHE A 101 7.34 5.25 -16.14
N ASP A 102 8.60 4.85 -16.23
CA ASP A 102 9.35 4.62 -17.47
C ASP A 102 10.14 3.31 -17.38
N PHE A 103 9.53 2.28 -16.77
CA PHE A 103 10.10 0.95 -16.67
C PHE A 103 9.86 0.12 -17.94
N GLN A 104 10.81 -0.73 -18.26
CA GLN A 104 10.71 -1.75 -19.29
C GLN A 104 9.81 -2.91 -18.83
N ASP A 105 9.19 -3.64 -19.77
CA ASP A 105 8.34 -4.79 -19.42
C ASP A 105 9.07 -5.82 -18.55
N SER A 106 10.38 -5.99 -18.74
CA SER A 106 11.22 -6.88 -17.93
C SER A 106 11.38 -6.45 -16.46
N GLU A 107 11.10 -5.18 -16.15
CA GLU A 107 11.27 -4.59 -14.82
C GLU A 107 9.97 -4.57 -14.01
N LEU A 108 8.82 -4.88 -14.63
CA LEU A 108 7.51 -4.82 -13.97
C LEU A 108 7.45 -5.75 -12.76
N GLU A 109 7.80 -7.03 -12.93
CA GLU A 109 7.69 -7.99 -11.81
C GLU A 109 8.64 -7.65 -10.67
N GLU A 110 9.86 -7.20 -10.98
CA GLU A 110 10.81 -6.73 -9.98
C GLU A 110 10.23 -5.55 -9.17
N LEU A 111 9.66 -4.56 -9.85
CA LEU A 111 9.01 -3.41 -9.23
C LEU A 111 7.89 -3.83 -8.26
N ILE A 112 7.03 -4.75 -8.70
CA ILE A 112 5.90 -5.26 -7.91
C ILE A 112 6.39 -6.03 -6.68
N GLU A 113 7.39 -6.90 -6.85
CA GLU A 113 7.98 -7.67 -5.76
C GLU A 113 8.59 -6.78 -4.68
N ILE A 114 9.38 -5.76 -5.06
CA ILE A 114 10.00 -4.88 -4.06
C ILE A 114 8.94 -4.07 -3.32
N MET A 115 7.92 -3.55 -4.02
CA MET A 115 6.81 -2.83 -3.40
C MET A 115 6.06 -3.71 -2.38
N PHE A 116 5.80 -4.96 -2.74
CA PHE A 116 5.14 -5.91 -1.86
C PHE A 116 6.00 -6.24 -0.64
N LEU A 117 7.31 -6.46 -0.83
CA LEU A 117 8.26 -6.69 0.26
C LEU A 117 8.25 -5.55 1.29
N ILE A 118 8.20 -4.29 0.83
CA ILE A 118 8.10 -3.14 1.73
C ILE A 118 6.77 -3.20 2.49
N VAL A 119 5.65 -3.27 1.79
CA VAL A 119 4.31 -3.19 2.40
C VAL A 119 4.10 -4.30 3.45
N TYR A 120 4.54 -5.53 3.18
CA TYR A 120 4.34 -6.66 4.10
C TYR A 120 5.28 -6.65 5.30
N ASN A 121 6.53 -6.22 5.12
CA ASN A 121 7.53 -6.33 6.17
C ASN A 121 7.68 -5.04 6.99
N TRP A 122 7.13 -3.92 6.52
CA TRP A 122 7.39 -2.62 7.14
C TRP A 122 6.86 -2.50 8.56
N LEU A 123 5.66 -3.02 8.85
CA LEU A 123 5.10 -2.98 10.20
C LEU A 123 5.95 -3.80 11.20
N ASP A 124 6.33 -5.02 10.82
CA ASP A 124 7.14 -5.90 11.68
C ASP A 124 8.51 -5.28 11.97
N LEU A 125 9.10 -4.62 10.96
CA LEU A 125 10.34 -3.88 11.13
C LEU A 125 10.14 -2.66 12.03
N CYS A 126 9.04 -1.93 11.89
CA CYS A 126 8.72 -0.76 12.74
C CYS A 126 8.63 -1.13 14.21
N ILE A 127 7.95 -2.23 14.55
CA ILE A 127 7.80 -2.70 15.93
C ILE A 127 9.17 -3.03 16.54
N LYS A 128 10.09 -3.62 15.77
CA LYS A 128 11.42 -4.02 16.25
C LYS A 128 12.40 -2.84 16.32
N LYS A 129 12.40 -1.99 15.29
CA LYS A 129 13.42 -0.94 15.10
C LYS A 129 13.02 0.41 15.69
N TYR A 130 11.72 0.70 15.73
CA TYR A 130 11.15 1.98 16.16
C TYR A 130 10.03 1.78 17.20
N PRO A 131 10.28 1.06 18.31
CA PRO A 131 9.22 0.67 19.26
C PRO A 131 8.60 1.84 20.02
N LYS A 132 9.29 2.99 20.10
CA LYS A 132 8.82 4.20 20.80
C LYS A 132 8.09 5.18 19.88
N GLU A 133 8.14 4.96 18.58
CA GLU A 133 7.58 5.87 17.59
C GLU A 133 6.10 5.59 17.35
N ASN A 134 5.37 6.62 16.95
CA ASN A 134 3.93 6.52 16.70
C ASN A 134 3.62 6.07 15.26
N SER A 135 2.35 5.72 15.02
CA SER A 135 1.88 5.26 13.70
C SER A 135 2.12 6.26 12.56
N ASN A 136 2.10 7.56 12.84
CA ASN A 136 2.34 8.60 11.83
C ASN A 136 3.81 8.61 11.40
N PHE A 137 4.74 8.47 12.36
CA PHE A 137 6.17 8.30 12.06
C PHE A 137 6.39 7.09 11.15
N HIS A 138 5.82 5.94 11.51
CA HIS A 138 5.96 4.71 10.72
C HIS A 138 5.37 4.86 9.32
N ALA A 139 4.18 5.46 9.19
CA ALA A 139 3.54 5.71 7.90
C ALA A 139 4.44 6.55 6.99
N LYS A 140 4.82 7.75 7.44
CA LYS A 140 5.65 8.70 6.69
C LYS A 140 7.00 8.12 6.29
N LYS A 141 7.65 7.41 7.21
CA LYS A 141 8.94 6.77 6.93
C LYS A 141 8.81 5.65 5.90
N GLY A 142 7.72 4.87 5.96
CA GLY A 142 7.41 3.87 4.94
C GLY A 142 7.13 4.49 3.56
N SER A 143 6.39 5.61 3.50
CA SER A 143 6.20 6.38 2.26
C SER A 143 7.54 6.81 1.65
N GLY A 144 8.48 7.27 2.48
CA GLY A 144 9.83 7.63 2.03
C GLY A 144 10.61 6.45 1.45
N LEU A 145 10.47 5.25 2.03
CA LEU A 145 11.09 4.02 1.48
C LEU A 145 10.48 3.65 0.12
N ILE A 146 9.16 3.74 -0.01
CA ILE A 146 8.47 3.51 -1.28
C ILE A 146 8.98 4.49 -2.35
N ILE A 147 9.02 5.80 -2.06
CA ILE A 147 9.56 6.78 -3.01
C ILE A 147 10.97 6.38 -3.47
N LYS A 148 11.83 6.02 -2.52
CA LYS A 148 13.22 5.70 -2.80
C LYS A 148 13.38 4.46 -3.70
N VAL A 149 12.52 3.45 -3.53
CA VAL A 149 12.54 2.24 -4.37
C VAL A 149 11.88 2.47 -5.72
N LEU A 150 10.82 3.27 -5.77
CA LEU A 150 10.15 3.61 -7.03
C LEU A 150 11.00 4.55 -7.89
N GLU A 151 11.90 5.35 -7.29
CA GLU A 151 12.68 6.38 -7.99
C GLU A 151 13.34 5.90 -9.28
N PRO A 152 14.05 4.75 -9.37
CA PRO A 152 14.68 4.31 -10.61
C PRO A 152 13.70 4.14 -11.78
N TYR A 153 12.50 3.63 -11.48
CA TYR A 153 11.44 3.30 -12.44
C TYR A 153 10.55 4.49 -12.81
N MET A 154 10.70 5.63 -12.15
CA MET A 154 9.92 6.84 -12.44
C MET A 154 10.43 7.60 -13.66
N SER A 155 9.52 8.27 -14.38
CA SER A 155 9.86 9.27 -15.38
C SER A 155 10.61 10.46 -14.75
N MET A 156 11.28 11.26 -15.58
CA MET A 156 12.07 12.40 -15.11
C MET A 156 11.21 13.45 -14.38
N GLU A 157 10.00 13.70 -14.89
CA GLU A 157 9.00 14.59 -14.30
C GLU A 157 8.55 14.06 -12.93
N SER A 158 8.20 12.78 -12.85
CA SER A 158 7.75 12.14 -11.61
C SER A 158 8.84 12.10 -10.55
N LYS A 159 10.11 11.91 -10.94
CA LYS A 159 11.27 12.00 -10.04
C LYS A 159 11.36 13.37 -9.35
N LYS A 160 11.08 14.46 -10.06
CA LYS A 160 11.10 15.81 -9.48
C LYS A 160 10.00 15.97 -8.42
N ILE A 161 8.78 15.54 -8.75
CA ILE A 161 7.62 15.60 -7.85
C ILE A 161 7.86 14.74 -6.61
N ALA A 162 8.29 13.50 -6.81
CA ALA A 162 8.56 12.55 -5.73
C ALA A 162 9.70 13.04 -4.80
N LYS A 163 10.69 13.76 -5.32
CA LYS A 163 11.73 14.40 -4.51
C LYS A 163 11.18 15.49 -3.61
N GLU A 164 10.25 16.32 -4.08
CA GLU A 164 9.60 17.32 -3.23
C GLU A 164 8.75 16.65 -2.14
N LEU A 165 7.94 15.64 -2.50
CA LEU A 165 7.17 14.86 -1.52
C LEU A 165 8.08 14.18 -0.49
N HIS A 166 9.21 13.62 -0.92
CA HIS A 166 10.15 12.98 -0.01
C HIS A 166 10.77 13.97 0.98
N LYS A 167 11.00 15.24 0.59
CA LYS A 167 11.47 16.27 1.52
C LYS A 167 10.45 16.55 2.61
N GLU A 168 9.16 16.63 2.27
CA GLU A 168 8.06 16.82 3.23
C GLU A 168 7.89 15.64 4.19
N LEU A 169 8.30 14.45 3.74
CA LEU A 169 8.27 13.20 4.51
C LEU A 169 9.50 12.98 5.38
N LYS A 170 10.55 13.82 5.29
CA LYS A 170 11.70 13.72 6.20
C LYS A 170 11.24 14.01 7.62
N ILE A 171 11.41 13.01 8.49
CA ILE A 171 11.12 13.03 9.93
C ILE A 171 12.43 12.92 10.69
#